data_AF-A0A067BNS4-F1
#
_entry.id   AF-A0A067BNS4-F1
#
_cell.length_a   1.000
_cell.length_b   1.000
_cell.length_c   1.000
_cell.angle_alpha   90.00
_cell.angle_beta   90.00
_cell.angle_gamma   90.00
#
_symmetry.space_group_name_H-M   'P 1'
#
loop_
_entity.id
_entity.type
_entity.pdbx_description
1 polymer ?
#
loop_
_entity_poly.entity_id
_entity_poly.type
_entity_poly.pdbx_seq_one_letter_code
_entity_poly.pdbx_strand_id
1 'polypeptide(L)'
;MLNHYRPRETSWTFDDDANGFTITALHGIAAGNQVYDSYGKKCNHRFLLNYGFAVPDNTEEDGRNPNEVLFPLQLFENEPSSLYGKKQRYLHDSGVYSMDTRFSTYHGDANTREGLSFLRLIVATELEFDAFSVQTPAHAIPPISLENEVRVLKHIAALATVQLFQYATTLEQDRVAVAQCPVFSNQAQALHFIMGEKRVCLYYQSMAYDVAPLWTQPHDVIRARVAAEFESEDDPKSRYVDDVTAFLLGDSFE
;
A
#
# COMPACT_ATOMS: atom_id res chain seq x y z
N MET A 1 -21.83 -19.88 15.18
CA MET A 1 -20.79 -18.83 15.02
C MET A 1 -20.62 -18.55 13.54
N LEU A 2 -20.42 -17.28 13.15
CA LEU A 2 -20.37 -16.83 11.75
C LEU A 2 -18.92 -16.84 11.25
N ASN A 3 -18.71 -17.23 9.99
CA ASN A 3 -17.40 -17.21 9.35
C ASN A 3 -17.21 -15.96 8.48
N HIS A 4 -15.95 -15.59 8.22
CA HIS A 4 -15.62 -14.48 7.33
C HIS A 4 -16.01 -14.77 5.88
N TYR A 5 -16.68 -13.82 5.23
CA TYR A 5 -16.86 -13.77 3.79
C TYR A 5 -16.94 -12.33 3.30
N ARG A 6 -16.48 -12.12 2.06
CA ARG A 6 -16.62 -10.86 1.33
C ARG A 6 -17.12 -11.14 -0.09
N PRO A 7 -18.06 -10.34 -0.63
CA PRO A 7 -18.74 -9.20 0.02
C PRO A 7 -19.53 -9.57 1.27
N ARG A 8 -19.79 -8.58 2.13
CA ARG A 8 -20.51 -8.83 3.39
C ARG A 8 -21.94 -9.25 3.08
N GLU A 9 -22.40 -10.34 3.69
CA GLU A 9 -23.80 -10.80 3.57
C GLU A 9 -24.66 -10.31 4.74
N THR A 10 -24.02 -9.82 5.80
CA THR A 10 -24.68 -9.36 7.02
C THR A 10 -24.12 -8.01 7.48
N SER A 11 -24.89 -7.34 8.33
CA SER A 11 -24.46 -6.17 9.10
C SER A 11 -24.91 -6.30 10.53
N TRP A 12 -24.13 -5.79 11.47
CA TRP A 12 -24.46 -5.83 12.88
C TRP A 12 -24.65 -4.43 13.47
N THR A 13 -25.57 -4.34 14.43
CA THR A 13 -25.86 -3.14 15.22
C THR A 13 -26.20 -3.54 16.65
N PHE A 14 -26.09 -2.60 17.59
CA PHE A 14 -26.79 -2.74 18.86
C PHE A 14 -28.20 -2.20 18.66
N ASP A 15 -29.20 -3.01 19.00
CA ASP A 15 -30.61 -2.65 18.96
C ASP A 15 -31.07 -2.37 20.39
N ASP A 16 -31.33 -1.10 20.68
CA ASP A 16 -31.73 -0.64 22.01
C ASP A 16 -33.12 -1.18 22.42
N ASP A 17 -34.04 -1.32 21.46
CA ASP A 17 -35.40 -1.82 21.71
C ASP A 17 -35.36 -3.31 22.04
N ALA A 18 -34.53 -4.06 21.33
CA ALA A 18 -34.27 -5.47 21.63
C ALA A 18 -33.26 -5.66 22.79
N ASN A 19 -32.64 -4.58 23.28
CA ASN A 19 -31.55 -4.57 24.24
C ASN A 19 -30.46 -5.62 23.92
N GLY A 20 -30.00 -5.65 22.67
CA GLY A 20 -29.17 -6.75 22.19
C GLY A 20 -28.37 -6.46 20.93
N PHE A 21 -27.39 -7.32 20.66
CA PHE A 21 -26.64 -7.30 19.42
C PHE A 21 -27.43 -8.01 18.32
N THR A 22 -27.78 -7.26 17.29
CA THR A 22 -28.57 -7.76 16.17
C THR A 22 -27.70 -7.88 14.93
N ILE A 23 -27.73 -9.05 14.29
CA ILE A 23 -27.08 -9.31 13.00
C ILE A 23 -28.19 -9.48 11.96
N THR A 24 -28.21 -8.60 10.98
CA THR A 24 -29.22 -8.57 9.93
C THR A 24 -28.60 -9.03 8.60
N ALA A 25 -29.28 -9.96 7.91
CA ALA A 25 -28.90 -10.36 6.56
C ALA A 25 -29.20 -9.23 5.56
N LEU A 26 -28.27 -8.95 4.66
CA LEU A 26 -28.37 -7.91 3.63
C LEU A 26 -29.08 -8.42 2.37
N HIS A 27 -29.20 -9.73 2.22
CA HIS A 27 -29.96 -10.41 1.17
C HIS A 27 -30.54 -11.72 1.68
N GLY A 28 -31.40 -12.36 0.88
CA GLY A 28 -31.94 -13.67 1.19
C GLY A 28 -30.83 -14.73 1.24
N ILE A 29 -30.84 -15.54 2.30
CA ILE A 29 -29.95 -16.70 2.46
C ILE A 29 -30.85 -17.94 2.45
N ALA A 30 -30.60 -18.85 1.50
CA ALA A 30 -31.42 -20.05 1.34
C ALA A 30 -31.27 -21.00 2.54
N ALA A 31 -32.35 -21.72 2.87
CA ALA A 31 -32.31 -22.72 3.93
C ALA A 31 -31.26 -23.80 3.62
N GLY A 32 -30.39 -24.10 4.59
CA GLY A 32 -29.27 -25.04 4.45
C GLY A 32 -27.93 -24.41 4.07
N ASN A 33 -27.91 -23.13 3.65
CA ASN A 33 -26.65 -22.41 3.41
C ASN A 33 -26.04 -21.90 4.72
N GLN A 34 -24.71 -21.77 4.73
CA GLN A 34 -24.00 -21.13 5.83
C GLN A 34 -24.31 -19.63 5.83
N VAL A 35 -24.50 -19.06 7.03
CA VAL A 35 -24.61 -17.62 7.22
C VAL A 35 -23.20 -17.08 7.49
N TYR A 36 -22.76 -16.11 6.69
CA TYR A 36 -21.47 -15.48 6.84
C TYR A 36 -21.57 -14.06 7.43
N ASP A 37 -20.47 -13.59 8.00
CA ASP A 37 -20.24 -12.21 8.39
C ASP A 37 -18.92 -11.72 7.79
N SER A 38 -18.70 -10.42 7.80
CA SER A 38 -17.43 -9.81 7.41
C SER A 38 -16.67 -9.36 8.63
N TYR A 39 -15.53 -10.01 8.90
CA TYR A 39 -14.54 -9.52 9.88
C TYR A 39 -13.86 -8.19 9.47
N GLY A 40 -14.20 -7.63 8.29
CA GLY A 40 -13.72 -6.35 7.78
C GLY A 40 -12.64 -6.47 6.71
N LYS A 41 -12.25 -5.33 6.11
CA LYS A 41 -11.12 -5.22 5.17
C LYS A 41 -9.81 -5.33 5.94
N LYS A 42 -9.02 -6.40 5.75
CA LYS A 42 -7.73 -6.62 6.45
C LYS A 42 -6.71 -7.33 5.57
N CYS A 43 -5.44 -7.03 5.78
CA CYS A 43 -4.33 -7.76 5.17
C CYS A 43 -4.27 -9.22 5.64
N ASN A 44 -3.71 -10.11 4.81
CA ASN A 44 -3.50 -11.51 5.19
C ASN A 44 -2.58 -11.68 6.40
N HIS A 45 -1.68 -10.73 6.68
CA HIS A 45 -0.90 -10.72 7.93
C HIS A 45 -1.83 -10.70 9.16
N ARG A 46 -2.86 -9.83 9.15
CA ARG A 46 -3.83 -9.73 10.25
C ARG A 46 -4.78 -10.91 10.30
N PHE A 47 -5.26 -11.42 9.16
CA PHE A 47 -6.11 -12.61 9.13
C PHE A 47 -5.37 -13.83 9.67
N LEU A 48 -4.13 -14.06 9.23
CA LEU A 48 -3.39 -15.24 9.62
C LEU A 48 -3.04 -15.22 11.12
N LEU A 49 -2.53 -14.08 11.61
CA LEU A 49 -2.09 -13.96 13.00
C LEU A 49 -3.25 -14.00 14.01
N ASN A 50 -4.38 -13.34 13.70
CA ASN A 50 -5.46 -13.16 14.68
C ASN A 50 -6.64 -14.13 14.49
N TYR A 51 -6.80 -14.68 13.29
CA TYR A 51 -7.95 -15.51 12.93
C TYR A 51 -7.56 -16.89 12.37
N GLY A 52 -6.28 -17.14 12.12
CA GLY A 52 -5.78 -18.47 11.71
C GLY A 52 -6.03 -18.84 10.25
N PHE A 53 -6.36 -17.88 9.38
CA PHE A 53 -6.54 -18.11 7.94
C PHE A 53 -6.00 -16.95 7.11
N ALA A 54 -5.77 -17.18 5.82
CA ALA A 54 -5.50 -16.16 4.82
C ALA A 54 -6.58 -16.24 3.74
N VAL A 55 -6.96 -15.09 3.18
CA VAL A 55 -7.94 -15.00 2.09
C VAL A 55 -7.21 -15.27 0.77
N PRO A 56 -7.64 -16.28 -0.02
CA PRO A 56 -7.18 -16.48 -1.38
C PRO A 56 -7.59 -15.27 -2.22
N ASP A 57 -6.63 -14.64 -2.91
CA ASP A 57 -6.86 -13.41 -3.67
C ASP A 57 -7.67 -12.37 -2.89
N ASN A 58 -7.02 -11.77 -1.89
CA ASN A 58 -7.62 -10.80 -0.97
C ASN A 58 -7.96 -9.45 -1.66
N THR A 59 -8.41 -9.46 -2.90
CA THR A 59 -8.82 -8.27 -3.64
C THR A 59 -10.30 -8.01 -3.36
N GLU A 60 -10.60 -6.79 -2.93
CA GLU A 60 -11.95 -6.33 -2.59
C GLU A 60 -12.74 -5.98 -3.86
N GLU A 61 -14.07 -5.85 -3.75
CA GLU A 61 -14.94 -5.50 -4.89
C GLU A 61 -14.58 -4.15 -5.54
N ASP A 62 -13.97 -3.24 -4.79
CA ASP A 62 -13.47 -1.95 -5.27
C ASP A 62 -12.07 -2.05 -5.94
N GLY A 63 -11.60 -3.27 -6.22
CA GLY A 63 -10.30 -3.57 -6.82
C GLY A 63 -9.12 -3.42 -5.86
N ARG A 64 -9.35 -2.98 -4.61
CA ARG A 64 -8.26 -2.76 -3.66
C ARG A 64 -7.81 -4.06 -3.03
N ASN A 65 -6.51 -4.25 -2.93
CA ASN A 65 -5.94 -5.37 -2.19
C ASN A 65 -5.31 -4.84 -0.88
N PRO A 66 -5.85 -5.20 0.29
CA PRO A 66 -5.38 -4.70 1.57
C PRO A 66 -4.15 -5.48 2.04
N ASN A 67 -3.60 -6.43 1.27
CA ASN A 67 -2.34 -7.05 1.64
C ASN A 67 -1.22 -6.00 1.69
N GLU A 68 -0.31 -6.21 2.63
CA GLU A 68 0.78 -5.28 2.92
C GLU A 68 2.09 -6.05 3.00
N VAL A 69 3.18 -5.36 2.69
CA VAL A 69 4.56 -5.83 2.92
C VAL A 69 5.30 -4.81 3.80
N LEU A 70 6.08 -5.30 4.76
CA LEU A 70 6.93 -4.44 5.59
C LEU A 70 8.22 -4.13 4.82
N PHE A 71 8.49 -2.85 4.58
CA PHE A 71 9.81 -2.42 4.09
C PHE A 71 10.57 -1.71 5.21
N PRO A 72 11.79 -2.17 5.56
CA PRO A 72 12.63 -1.45 6.50
C PRO A 72 13.19 -0.20 5.81
N LEU A 73 12.82 0.98 6.32
CA LEU A 73 13.25 2.26 5.75
C LEU A 73 14.37 2.86 6.59
N GLN A 74 15.43 3.34 5.92
CA GLN A 74 16.61 3.92 6.56
C GLN A 74 17.13 5.10 5.74
N LEU A 75 17.75 6.06 6.42
CA LEU A 75 18.49 7.13 5.74
C LEU A 75 19.74 6.56 5.06
N PHE A 76 20.17 7.19 3.98
CA PHE A 76 21.38 6.78 3.26
C PHE A 76 22.64 7.10 4.06
N GLU A 77 23.36 6.06 4.48
CA GLU A 77 24.62 6.22 5.24
C GLU A 77 25.74 6.87 4.43
N ASN A 78 25.66 6.82 3.09
CA ASN A 78 26.63 7.42 2.17
C ASN A 78 26.30 8.88 1.79
N GLU A 79 25.26 9.47 2.37
CA GLU A 79 24.90 10.88 2.19
C GLU A 79 25.91 11.82 2.89
N PRO A 80 26.13 13.07 2.43
CA PRO A 80 26.94 14.03 3.15
C PRO A 80 26.50 14.14 4.62
N SER A 81 27.46 14.11 5.54
CA SER A 81 27.18 14.08 6.98
C SER A 81 26.35 15.26 7.49
N SER A 82 26.45 16.42 6.82
CA SER A 82 25.60 17.59 7.09
C SER A 82 24.11 17.30 6.83
N LEU A 83 23.79 16.73 5.67
CA LEU A 83 22.41 16.43 5.28
C LEU A 83 21.86 15.25 6.09
N TYR A 84 22.66 14.20 6.30
CA TYR A 84 22.29 13.07 7.15
C TYR A 84 21.91 13.55 8.57
N GLY A 85 22.74 14.40 9.18
CA GLY A 85 22.47 14.97 10.50
C GLY A 85 21.23 15.86 10.54
N LYS A 86 20.99 16.67 9.48
CA LYS A 86 19.76 17.46 9.33
C LYS A 86 18.52 16.55 9.29
N LYS A 87 18.52 15.51 8.46
CA LYS A 87 17.39 14.56 8.31
C LYS A 87 17.13 13.78 9.61
N GLN A 88 18.17 13.32 10.31
CA GLN A 88 18.04 12.67 11.61
C GLN A 88 17.40 13.57 12.67
N ARG A 89 17.87 14.81 12.78
CA ARG A 89 17.30 15.78 13.71
C ARG A 89 15.84 16.09 13.37
N TYR A 90 15.54 16.24 12.08
CA TYR A 90 14.18 16.49 11.61
C TYR A 90 13.21 15.34 11.92
N LEU A 91 13.66 14.07 11.82
CA LEU A 91 12.89 12.90 12.27
C LEU A 91 12.61 12.97 13.78
N HIS A 92 13.65 13.22 14.58
CA HIS A 92 13.53 13.34 16.03
C HIS A 92 12.57 14.47 16.44
N ASP A 93 12.72 15.65 15.85
CA ASP A 93 11.89 16.82 16.12
C ASP A 93 10.43 16.61 15.63
N SER A 94 10.22 15.71 14.66
CA SER A 94 8.90 15.24 14.21
C SER A 94 8.32 14.10 15.07
N GLY A 95 9.01 13.66 16.13
CA GLY A 95 8.59 12.55 16.99
C GLY A 95 8.68 11.16 16.34
N VAL A 96 9.48 11.02 15.27
CA VAL A 96 9.65 9.77 14.51
C VAL A 96 10.88 9.03 15.03
N TYR A 97 10.65 7.88 15.67
CA TYR A 97 11.71 7.03 16.24
C TYR A 97 12.00 5.76 15.41
N SER A 98 11.10 5.39 14.51
CA SER A 98 11.30 4.39 13.47
C SER A 98 10.56 4.82 12.21
N MET A 99 11.11 4.49 11.04
CA MET A 99 10.46 4.68 9.74
C MET A 99 9.87 3.37 9.20
N ASP A 100 9.87 2.30 10.00
CA ASP A 100 9.32 1.01 9.60
C ASP A 100 7.83 1.14 9.31
N THR A 101 7.46 0.82 8.08
CA THR A 101 6.07 0.93 7.62
C THR A 101 5.68 -0.20 6.69
N ARG A 102 4.39 -0.52 6.75
CA ARG A 102 3.75 -1.54 5.92
C ARG A 102 3.11 -0.86 4.72
N PHE A 103 3.59 -1.21 3.53
CA PHE A 103 3.06 -0.69 2.29
C PHE A 103 2.01 -1.64 1.74
N SER A 104 0.84 -1.11 1.42
CA SER A 104 -0.15 -1.75 0.53
C SER A 104 0.05 -1.28 -0.91
N THR A 105 -0.82 -1.71 -1.83
CA THR A 105 -0.85 -1.18 -3.20
C THR A 105 -1.62 0.15 -3.30
N TYR A 106 -2.42 0.49 -2.29
CA TYR A 106 -3.24 1.70 -2.30
C TYR A 106 -2.54 2.82 -1.55
N HIS A 107 -2.16 3.88 -2.27
CA HIS A 107 -1.40 5.00 -1.70
C HIS A 107 -2.19 5.82 -0.68
N GLY A 108 -3.52 5.69 -0.65
CA GLY A 108 -4.37 6.37 0.34
C GLY A 108 -4.40 5.69 1.71
N ASP A 109 -3.89 4.46 1.85
CA ASP A 109 -3.79 3.78 3.15
C ASP A 109 -2.80 4.51 4.05
N ALA A 110 -3.14 4.68 5.34
CA ALA A 110 -2.38 5.51 6.27
C ALA A 110 -0.90 5.13 6.36
N ASN A 111 -0.59 3.84 6.49
CA ASN A 111 0.79 3.34 6.57
C ASN A 111 1.54 3.58 5.26
N THR A 112 0.89 3.34 4.11
CA THR A 112 1.47 3.59 2.78
C THR A 112 1.78 5.08 2.60
N ARG A 113 0.87 5.98 3.00
CA ARG A 113 1.09 7.44 2.94
C ARG A 113 2.28 7.87 3.77
N GLU A 114 2.34 7.42 5.02
CA GLU A 114 3.45 7.73 5.93
C GLU A 114 4.77 7.19 5.37
N GLY A 115 4.76 5.97 4.83
CA GLY A 115 5.93 5.38 4.18
C GLY A 115 6.40 6.15 2.96
N LEU A 116 5.48 6.64 2.12
CA LEU A 116 5.81 7.51 0.99
C LEU A 116 6.40 8.84 1.48
N SER A 117 5.91 9.41 2.59
CA SER A 117 6.52 10.59 3.21
C SER A 117 7.96 10.33 3.67
N PHE A 118 8.24 9.19 4.29
CA PHE A 118 9.60 8.81 4.65
C PHE A 118 10.50 8.57 3.43
N LEU A 119 9.99 7.94 2.37
CA LEU A 119 10.74 7.75 1.14
C LEU A 119 11.12 9.09 0.50
N ARG A 120 10.20 10.06 0.48
CA ARG A 120 10.46 11.43 -0.01
C ARG A 120 11.60 12.10 0.76
N LEU A 121 11.61 11.96 2.09
CA LEU A 121 12.70 12.41 2.95
C LEU A 121 14.03 11.70 2.63
N ILE A 122 14.01 10.38 2.55
CA ILE A 122 15.21 9.55 2.30
C ILE A 122 15.89 9.99 1.01
N VAL A 123 15.12 10.15 -0.07
CA VAL A 123 15.66 10.48 -1.41
C VAL A 123 15.73 11.98 -1.71
N ALA A 124 15.37 12.85 -0.76
CA ALA A 124 15.44 14.29 -0.93
C ALA A 124 16.88 14.77 -1.09
N THR A 125 17.08 15.68 -2.05
CA THR A 125 18.32 16.48 -2.13
C THR A 125 18.38 17.49 -0.98
N GLU A 126 19.54 18.11 -0.75
CA GLU A 126 19.66 19.16 0.27
C GLU A 126 18.72 20.34 -0.01
N LEU A 127 18.61 20.77 -1.28
CA LEU A 127 17.71 21.85 -1.69
C LEU A 127 16.25 21.52 -1.41
N GLU A 128 15.82 20.29 -1.75
CA GLU A 128 14.46 19.81 -1.48
C GLU A 128 14.19 19.75 0.03
N PHE A 129 15.12 19.19 0.80
CA PHE A 129 15.02 19.08 2.25
C PHE A 129 14.87 20.45 2.91
N ASP A 130 15.72 21.41 2.54
CA ASP A 130 15.68 22.77 3.09
C ASP A 130 14.35 23.48 2.73
N ALA A 131 13.70 23.12 1.62
CA ALA A 131 12.42 23.68 1.20
C ALA A 131 11.22 23.16 2.03
N PHE A 132 11.10 21.85 2.27
CA PHE A 132 9.91 21.29 2.95
C PHE A 132 10.04 21.21 4.48
N SER A 133 11.26 21.11 5.01
CA SER A 133 11.50 20.79 6.44
C SER A 133 10.98 21.83 7.43
N VAL A 134 10.66 23.04 6.95
CA VAL A 134 10.12 24.13 7.78
C VAL A 134 8.60 24.00 8.00
N GLN A 135 7.88 23.36 7.09
CA GLN A 135 6.42 23.48 7.00
C GLN A 135 5.68 22.19 7.33
N THR A 136 6.34 21.05 7.19
CA THR A 136 5.68 19.74 7.23
C THR A 136 6.39 18.82 8.21
N PRO A 137 5.69 17.99 8.99
CA PRO A 137 6.32 16.95 9.80
C PRO A 137 6.71 15.74 8.93
N ALA A 138 7.70 14.96 9.38
CA ALA A 138 8.30 13.87 8.58
C ALA A 138 7.30 12.79 8.12
N HIS A 139 6.25 12.51 8.90
CA HIS A 139 5.23 11.49 8.60
C HIS A 139 4.12 11.98 7.64
N ALA A 140 4.19 13.23 7.16
CA ALA A 140 3.16 13.81 6.30
C ALA A 140 3.72 14.66 5.15
N ILE A 141 4.98 14.44 4.76
CA ILE A 141 5.64 15.12 3.62
C ILE A 141 4.82 14.88 2.34
N PRO A 142 4.25 15.92 1.68
CA PRO A 142 3.56 15.80 0.40
C PRO A 142 4.55 15.55 -0.74
N PRO A 143 4.09 15.25 -1.97
CA PRO A 143 4.98 15.23 -3.13
C PRO A 143 5.81 16.51 -3.20
N ILE A 144 7.13 16.39 -3.41
CA ILE A 144 8.06 17.53 -3.38
C ILE A 144 8.31 18.06 -4.80
N SER A 145 8.62 17.16 -5.72
CA SER A 145 8.92 17.41 -7.12
C SER A 145 8.74 16.10 -7.89
N LEU A 146 8.58 16.19 -9.22
CA LEU A 146 8.51 14.99 -10.06
C LEU A 146 9.82 14.20 -10.00
N GLU A 147 10.96 14.88 -9.92
CA GLU A 147 12.27 14.25 -9.77
C GLU A 147 12.42 13.51 -8.44
N ASN A 148 11.87 14.06 -7.35
CA ASN A 148 11.85 13.39 -6.05
C ASN A 148 10.96 12.14 -6.12
N GLU A 149 9.75 12.24 -6.68
CA GLU A 149 8.83 11.11 -6.83
C GLU A 149 9.42 9.99 -7.73
N VAL A 150 10.15 10.35 -8.78
CA VAL A 150 10.92 9.39 -9.58
C VAL A 150 11.96 8.66 -8.73
N ARG A 151 12.68 9.36 -7.83
CA ARG A 151 13.62 8.74 -6.90
C ARG A 151 12.90 7.86 -5.87
N VAL A 152 11.73 8.28 -5.37
CA VAL A 152 10.88 7.51 -4.44
C VAL A 152 10.50 6.17 -5.08
N LEU A 153 9.92 6.20 -6.28
CA LEU A 153 9.49 5.00 -7.00
C LEU A 153 10.66 4.05 -7.27
N LYS A 154 11.80 4.58 -7.72
CA LYS A 154 13.01 3.77 -7.92
C LYS A 154 13.51 3.15 -6.61
N HIS A 155 13.47 3.89 -5.51
CA HIS A 155 13.96 3.40 -4.23
C HIS A 155 13.06 2.30 -3.66
N ILE A 156 11.74 2.49 -3.63
CA ILE A 156 10.82 1.43 -3.16
C ILE A 156 10.83 0.21 -4.09
N ALA A 157 11.00 0.39 -5.40
CA ALA A 157 11.18 -0.74 -6.31
C ALA A 157 12.48 -1.52 -6.06
N ALA A 158 13.56 -0.85 -5.66
CA ALA A 158 14.79 -1.51 -5.23
C ALA A 158 14.58 -2.31 -3.93
N LEU A 159 13.88 -1.74 -2.94
CA LEU A 159 13.51 -2.45 -1.71
C LEU A 159 12.61 -3.66 -2.00
N ALA A 160 11.61 -3.49 -2.87
CA ALA A 160 10.74 -4.56 -3.34
C ALA A 160 11.51 -5.68 -4.05
N THR A 161 12.52 -5.31 -4.84
CA THR A 161 13.41 -6.27 -5.51
C THR A 161 14.20 -7.07 -4.48
N VAL A 162 14.81 -6.41 -3.50
CA VAL A 162 15.53 -7.08 -2.40
C VAL A 162 14.60 -8.01 -1.63
N GLN A 163 13.39 -7.55 -1.28
CA GLN A 163 12.39 -8.37 -0.59
C GLN A 163 11.99 -9.60 -1.40
N LEU A 164 11.78 -9.45 -2.72
CA LEU A 164 11.48 -10.58 -3.61
C LEU A 164 12.60 -11.63 -3.62
N PHE A 165 13.87 -11.20 -3.59
CA PHE A 165 15.02 -12.10 -3.52
C PHE A 165 15.15 -12.85 -2.18
N GLN A 166 14.49 -12.40 -1.11
CA GLN A 166 14.49 -13.10 0.17
C GLN A 166 13.53 -14.30 0.20
N TYR A 167 12.55 -14.38 -0.72
CA TYR A 167 11.69 -15.56 -0.82
C TYR A 167 12.38 -16.68 -1.60
N ALA A 168 12.21 -17.92 -1.14
CA ALA A 168 12.77 -19.10 -1.81
C ALA A 168 12.10 -19.43 -3.16
N THR A 169 10.93 -18.85 -3.44
CA THR A 169 10.09 -19.16 -4.60
C THR A 169 9.62 -17.88 -5.29
N THR A 170 9.24 -17.98 -6.56
CA THR A 170 8.56 -16.89 -7.28
C THR A 170 7.04 -16.91 -7.01
N LEU A 171 6.34 -15.84 -7.37
CA LEU A 171 4.87 -15.80 -7.31
C LEU A 171 4.24 -16.92 -8.15
N GLU A 172 4.83 -17.21 -9.31
CA GLU A 172 4.29 -18.19 -10.26
C GLU A 172 4.48 -19.63 -9.74
N GLN A 173 5.61 -19.90 -9.08
CA GLN A 173 5.82 -21.16 -8.39
C GLN A 173 4.81 -21.35 -7.25
N ASP A 174 4.54 -20.30 -6.47
CA ASP A 174 3.56 -20.37 -5.38
C ASP A 174 2.12 -20.58 -5.89
N ARG A 175 1.75 -19.95 -7.01
CA ARG A 175 0.44 -20.17 -7.67
C ARG A 175 0.24 -21.63 -8.05
N VAL A 176 1.27 -22.29 -8.55
CA VAL A 176 1.23 -23.72 -8.88
C VAL A 176 1.19 -24.57 -7.60
N ALA A 177 2.00 -24.23 -6.60
CA ALA A 177 2.11 -24.98 -5.36
C ALA A 177 0.81 -24.95 -4.54
N VAL A 178 0.13 -23.78 -4.46
CA VAL A 178 -1.08 -23.64 -3.65
C VAL A 178 -2.25 -24.46 -4.20
N ALA A 179 -2.32 -24.64 -5.53
CA ALA A 179 -3.33 -25.47 -6.18
C ALA A 179 -3.18 -26.97 -5.85
N GLN A 180 -2.00 -27.39 -5.40
CA GLN A 180 -1.71 -28.79 -5.00
C GLN A 180 -1.89 -29.00 -3.49
N CYS A 181 -2.06 -27.93 -2.72
CA CYS A 181 -2.22 -28.02 -1.27
C CYS A 181 -3.64 -28.48 -0.91
N PRO A 182 -3.82 -29.28 0.15
CA PRO A 182 -5.14 -29.56 0.68
C PRO A 182 -5.85 -28.27 1.07
N VAL A 183 -7.15 -28.20 0.78
CA VAL A 183 -7.98 -27.03 1.09
C VAL A 183 -7.89 -26.75 2.60
N PHE A 184 -7.72 -25.46 2.94
CA PHE A 184 -7.56 -24.97 4.32
C PHE A 184 -6.31 -25.45 5.08
N SER A 185 -5.37 -26.14 4.43
CA SER A 185 -4.12 -26.53 5.06
C SER A 185 -3.27 -25.33 5.46
N ASN A 186 -2.48 -25.45 6.53
CA ASN A 186 -1.54 -24.42 6.96
C ASN A 186 -0.56 -24.02 5.85
N GLN A 187 -0.20 -24.98 4.99
CA GLN A 187 0.65 -24.71 3.83
C GLN A 187 -0.04 -23.78 2.82
N ALA A 188 -1.32 -24.02 2.50
CA ALA A 188 -2.08 -23.13 1.64
C ALA A 188 -2.21 -21.73 2.24
N GLN A 189 -2.48 -21.63 3.55
CA GLN A 189 -2.59 -20.34 4.24
C GLN A 189 -1.27 -19.54 4.19
N ALA A 190 -0.14 -20.22 4.43
CA ALA A 190 1.19 -19.59 4.33
C ALA A 190 1.51 -19.11 2.91
N LEU A 191 1.16 -19.89 1.89
CA LEU A 191 1.33 -19.50 0.49
C LEU A 191 0.47 -18.29 0.14
N HIS A 192 -0.81 -18.25 0.53
CA HIS A 192 -1.66 -17.08 0.28
C HIS A 192 -1.13 -15.80 0.93
N PHE A 193 -0.54 -15.92 2.12
CA PHE A 193 0.14 -14.80 2.79
C PHE A 193 1.36 -14.32 1.98
N ILE A 194 2.30 -15.21 1.67
CA ILE A 194 3.54 -14.87 0.94
C ILE A 194 3.24 -14.32 -0.47
N MET A 195 2.29 -14.94 -1.18
CA MET A 195 1.85 -14.45 -2.49
C MET A 195 1.22 -13.05 -2.41
N GLY A 196 0.64 -12.67 -1.26
CA GLY A 196 0.14 -11.32 -1.01
C GLY A 196 1.28 -10.31 -0.99
N GLU A 197 2.33 -10.56 -0.20
CA GLU A 197 3.51 -9.70 -0.11
C GLU A 197 4.22 -9.56 -1.47
N LYS A 198 4.41 -10.69 -2.19
CA LYS A 198 5.04 -10.68 -3.53
C LYS A 198 4.29 -9.82 -4.53
N ARG A 199 2.94 -9.83 -4.51
CA ARG A 199 2.13 -8.98 -5.38
C ARG A 199 2.36 -7.49 -5.09
N VAL A 200 2.46 -7.11 -3.81
CA VAL A 200 2.75 -5.72 -3.43
C VAL A 200 4.15 -5.31 -3.92
N CYS A 201 5.16 -6.19 -3.77
CA CYS A 201 6.49 -5.91 -4.30
C CYS A 201 6.50 -5.73 -5.83
N LEU A 202 5.83 -6.64 -6.56
CA LEU A 202 5.71 -6.55 -8.02
C LEU A 202 4.96 -5.29 -8.46
N TYR A 203 3.95 -4.86 -7.70
CA TYR A 203 3.27 -3.58 -7.93
C TYR A 203 4.26 -2.42 -7.91
N TYR A 204 5.08 -2.28 -6.86
CA TYR A 204 6.06 -1.20 -6.77
C TYR A 204 7.17 -1.28 -7.84
N GLN A 205 7.57 -2.50 -8.27
CA GLN A 205 8.44 -2.65 -9.44
C GLN A 205 7.77 -2.11 -10.71
N SER A 206 6.48 -2.39 -10.92
CA SER A 206 5.71 -1.87 -12.06
C SER A 206 5.56 -0.34 -12.00
N MET A 207 5.36 0.24 -10.82
CA MET A 207 5.30 1.69 -10.64
C MET A 207 6.59 2.36 -11.12
N ALA A 208 7.76 1.83 -10.72
CA ALA A 208 9.04 2.36 -11.18
C ALA A 208 9.29 2.16 -12.68
N TYR A 209 8.74 1.12 -13.29
CA TYR A 209 8.88 0.85 -14.71
C TYR A 209 7.96 1.72 -15.57
N ASP A 210 6.69 1.86 -15.18
CA ASP A 210 5.66 2.53 -15.98
C ASP A 210 5.61 4.04 -15.71
N VAL A 211 5.65 4.44 -14.43
CA VAL A 211 5.38 5.81 -13.99
C VAL A 211 6.64 6.65 -13.92
N ALA A 212 7.76 6.09 -13.44
CA ALA A 212 8.98 6.87 -13.32
C ALA A 212 9.46 7.47 -14.66
N PRO A 213 9.41 6.77 -15.81
CA PRO A 213 9.74 7.36 -17.10
C PRO A 213 8.74 8.43 -17.56
N LEU A 214 7.44 8.26 -17.24
CA LEU A 214 6.42 9.27 -17.53
C LEU A 214 6.79 10.62 -16.89
N TRP A 215 7.13 10.64 -15.60
CA TRP A 215 7.47 11.87 -14.88
C TRP A 215 8.84 12.49 -15.22
N THR A 216 9.57 11.90 -16.18
CA THR A 216 10.77 12.54 -16.76
C THR A 216 10.47 13.30 -18.06
N GLN A 217 9.23 13.23 -18.56
CA GLN A 217 8.80 13.93 -19.76
C GLN A 217 8.46 15.40 -19.49
N PRO A 218 8.37 16.25 -20.52
CA PRO A 218 7.82 17.60 -20.40
C PRO A 218 6.41 17.62 -19.81
N HIS A 219 6.05 18.68 -19.06
CA HIS A 219 4.80 18.75 -18.31
C HIS A 219 3.53 18.60 -19.18
N ASP A 220 3.55 19.14 -20.41
CA ASP A 220 2.45 19.00 -21.38
C ASP A 220 2.28 17.54 -21.81
N VAL A 221 3.38 16.84 -22.04
CA VAL A 221 3.38 15.40 -22.35
C VAL A 221 2.90 14.57 -21.17
N ILE A 222 3.32 14.92 -19.94
CA ILE A 222 2.83 14.25 -18.72
C ILE A 222 1.31 14.38 -18.64
N ARG A 223 0.77 15.61 -18.70
CA ARG A 223 -0.68 15.84 -18.60
C ARG A 223 -1.45 15.08 -19.68
N ALA A 224 -0.97 15.12 -20.93
CA ALA A 224 -1.62 14.43 -22.03
C ALA A 224 -1.64 12.90 -21.83
N ARG A 225 -0.54 12.31 -21.36
CA ARG A 225 -0.48 10.87 -21.08
C ARG A 225 -1.28 10.47 -19.85
N VAL A 226 -1.25 11.27 -18.78
CA VAL A 226 -2.09 11.02 -17.59
C VAL A 226 -3.56 10.99 -17.99
N ALA A 227 -4.04 12.00 -18.72
CA ALA A 227 -5.43 12.05 -19.18
C ALA A 227 -5.83 10.93 -20.17
N ALA A 228 -4.86 10.32 -20.87
CA ALA A 228 -5.13 9.30 -21.87
C ALA A 228 -4.97 7.86 -21.34
N GLU A 229 -4.10 7.65 -20.34
CA GLU A 229 -3.67 6.32 -19.89
C GLU A 229 -4.03 6.01 -18.43
N PHE A 230 -4.37 7.02 -17.62
CA PHE A 230 -4.62 6.87 -16.19
C PHE A 230 -5.96 7.49 -15.80
N GLU A 231 -6.92 6.66 -15.42
CA GLU A 231 -8.23 7.08 -14.94
C GLU A 231 -8.31 6.83 -13.42
N SER A 232 -8.61 7.85 -12.63
CA SER A 232 -8.54 7.78 -11.16
C SER A 232 -9.57 6.82 -10.53
N GLU A 233 -10.60 6.42 -11.26
CA GLU A 233 -11.55 5.41 -10.76
C GLU A 233 -11.10 3.96 -11.03
N ASP A 234 -10.15 3.74 -11.94
CA ASP A 234 -9.91 2.41 -12.52
C ASP A 234 -8.98 1.51 -11.72
N ASP A 235 -7.89 2.05 -11.14
CA ASP A 235 -6.93 1.21 -10.42
C ASP A 235 -5.99 1.97 -9.45
N PRO A 236 -5.31 1.28 -8.50
CA PRO A 236 -4.42 1.91 -7.52
C PRO A 236 -3.27 2.73 -8.12
N LYS A 237 -2.72 2.33 -9.27
CA LYS A 237 -1.65 3.05 -9.96
C LYS A 237 -2.17 4.38 -10.49
N SER A 238 -3.29 4.37 -11.21
CA SER A 238 -3.90 5.56 -11.77
C SER A 238 -4.23 6.60 -10.71
N ARG A 239 -4.73 6.17 -9.54
CA ARG A 239 -4.99 7.08 -8.41
C ARG A 239 -3.73 7.76 -7.89
N TYR A 240 -2.63 7.02 -7.72
CA TYR A 240 -1.38 7.62 -7.26
C TYR A 240 -0.82 8.60 -8.30
N VAL A 241 -0.88 8.23 -9.59
CA VAL A 241 -0.41 9.08 -10.69
C VAL A 241 -1.21 10.38 -10.76
N ASP A 242 -2.54 10.29 -10.68
CA ASP A 242 -3.43 11.44 -10.71
C ASP A 242 -3.18 12.36 -9.50
N ASP A 243 -3.19 11.84 -8.28
CA ASP A 243 -3.00 12.63 -7.06
C ASP A 243 -1.65 13.37 -7.04
N VAL A 244 -0.56 12.69 -7.41
CA VAL A 244 0.78 13.32 -7.45
C VAL A 244 0.86 14.37 -8.56
N THR A 245 0.32 14.06 -9.74
CA THR A 245 0.35 14.97 -10.89
C THR A 245 -0.53 16.19 -10.63
N ALA A 246 -1.72 16.00 -10.07
CA ALA A 246 -2.61 17.09 -9.66
C ALA A 246 -2.00 17.95 -8.54
N PHE A 247 -1.25 17.35 -7.61
CA PHE A 247 -0.57 18.13 -6.57
C PHE A 247 0.58 18.98 -7.12
N LEU A 248 1.42 18.42 -8.00
CA LEU A 248 2.64 19.08 -8.47
C LEU A 248 2.44 19.95 -9.71
N LEU A 249 1.54 19.53 -10.59
CA LEU A 249 1.23 20.21 -11.84
C LEU A 249 -0.19 20.81 -11.84
N GLY A 250 -0.98 20.62 -10.78
CA GLY A 250 -2.27 21.30 -10.68
C GLY A 250 -2.11 22.80 -10.83
N ASP A 251 -3.16 23.46 -11.32
CA ASP A 251 -3.20 24.91 -11.45
C ASP A 251 -3.30 25.54 -10.05
N SER A 252 -2.19 25.53 -9.32
CA SER A 252 -2.01 26.28 -8.08
C SER A 252 -0.92 27.32 -8.31
N PHE A 253 -1.40 28.56 -8.47
CA PHE A 253 -0.72 29.86 -8.61
C PHE A 253 -0.69 30.47 -10.03
N GLU A 254 -1.87 30.78 -10.57
CA GLU A 254 -2.12 32.11 -11.19
C GLU A 254 -2.77 33.05 -10.15
#